data_AF-X1DYQ7-F1
#
_entry.id   AF-X1DYQ7-F1
#
_cell.length_a   1.000
_cell.length_b   1.000
_cell.length_c   1.000
_cell.angle_alpha   90.00
_cell.angle_beta   90.00
_cell.angle_gamma   90.00
#
_symmetry.space_group_name_H-M   'P 1'
#
loop_
_entity.id
_entity.type
_entity.pdbx_description
1 polymer ?
#
loop_
_entity_poly.entity_id
_entity_poly.type
_entity_poly.pdbx_seq_one_letter_code
_entity_poly.pdbx_strand_id
1 'polypeptide(L)'
;IVKALVDKAMAAEKTGLRGVAYIDSRGIADDKKSYSPGYFDQSLRDLAVFTRLRTEMAVKQERTEKLFTPGACPETAIYCGWYSLKKYIDAFDFVDGAIGYHISSWEAVDLRDPNSSQWCPAMLADGITATLGAVAEPYLHSFPEPKAFFLQLFNGHCLVEAYYRTKPLNSWQLVLISDPLYRPFKKP
;
A
#
# COMPACT_ATOMS: atom_id res chain seq x y z
N ILE A 1 13.58 -11.70 6.08
CA ILE A 1 12.54 -10.66 5.89
C ILE A 1 12.82 -9.44 6.75
N VAL A 2 12.67 -9.47 8.09
CA VAL A 2 12.76 -8.25 8.94
C VAL A 2 14.01 -7.40 8.71
N LYS A 3 15.22 -7.98 8.77
CA LYS A 3 16.46 -7.25 8.49
C LYS A 3 16.47 -6.60 7.10
N ALA A 4 15.98 -7.33 6.10
CA ALA A 4 15.92 -6.84 4.73
C ALA A 4 14.95 -5.64 4.58
N LEU A 5 13.87 -5.55 5.37
CA LEU A 5 12.99 -4.37 5.32
C LEU A 5 13.75 -3.07 5.63
N VAL A 6 14.64 -3.10 6.63
CA VAL A 6 15.49 -1.96 7.00
C VAL A 6 16.55 -1.71 5.93
N ASP A 7 17.22 -2.75 5.45
CA ASP A 7 18.26 -2.63 4.42
C ASP A 7 17.68 -2.04 3.11
N LYS A 8 16.49 -2.47 2.69
CA LYS A 8 15.78 -1.96 1.51
C LYS A 8 15.31 -0.51 1.69
N ALA A 9 14.78 -0.17 2.86
CA ALA A 9 14.40 1.21 3.18
C ALA A 9 15.60 2.15 3.10
N MET A 10 16.73 1.78 3.72
CA MET A 10 17.99 2.55 3.65
C MET A 10 18.55 2.62 2.23
N ALA A 11 18.42 1.56 1.43
CA ALA A 11 18.86 1.57 0.03
C ALA A 11 18.04 2.59 -0.78
N ALA A 12 16.71 2.57 -0.64
CA ALA A 12 15.83 3.49 -1.34
C ALA A 12 16.03 4.95 -0.92
N GLU A 13 16.26 5.24 0.36
CA GLU A 13 16.50 6.61 0.84
C GLU A 13 17.77 7.25 0.26
N LYS A 14 18.78 6.46 -0.13
CA LYS A 14 20.01 6.98 -0.74
C LYS A 14 19.77 7.60 -2.12
N THR A 15 18.80 7.09 -2.87
CA THR A 15 18.55 7.48 -4.27
C THR A 15 17.17 8.11 -4.49
N GLY A 16 16.32 8.09 -3.46
CA GLY A 16 14.87 8.27 -3.57
C GLY A 16 14.19 7.01 -4.11
N LEU A 17 12.92 6.81 -3.72
CA LEU A 17 12.10 5.73 -4.27
C LEU A 17 11.77 6.02 -5.74
N ARG A 18 12.04 5.03 -6.62
CA ARG A 18 11.81 5.10 -8.07
C ARG A 18 11.14 3.82 -8.55
N GLY A 19 10.36 3.92 -9.62
CA GLY A 19 9.64 2.80 -10.22
C GLY A 19 8.28 3.23 -10.74
N VAL A 20 7.35 2.27 -10.80
CA VAL A 20 5.98 2.46 -11.29
C VAL A 20 5.00 2.35 -10.13
N ALA A 21 3.99 3.23 -10.13
CA ALA A 21 2.87 3.14 -9.23
C ALA A 21 1.72 2.37 -9.89
N TYR A 22 1.26 1.30 -9.25
CA TYR A 22 0.12 0.48 -9.66
C TYR A 22 -1.02 0.68 -8.67
N ILE A 23 -2.15 1.15 -9.17
CA ILE A 23 -3.30 1.49 -8.34
C ILE A 23 -4.52 0.74 -8.84
N ASP A 24 -5.12 -0.04 -7.96
CA ASP A 24 -6.18 -0.98 -8.30
C ASP A 24 -7.50 -0.51 -7.67
N SER A 25 -8.28 0.22 -8.47
CA SER A 25 -9.62 0.65 -8.14
C SER A 25 -10.63 -0.24 -8.86
N ARG A 26 -11.81 -0.46 -8.26
CA ARG A 26 -12.83 -1.37 -8.76
C ARG A 26 -13.85 -0.72 -9.68
N GLY A 27 -13.75 0.59 -9.90
CA GLY A 27 -14.70 1.34 -10.72
C GLY A 27 -16.02 1.64 -9.99
N ILE A 28 -16.00 1.63 -8.66
CA ILE A 28 -17.16 1.96 -7.84
C ILE A 28 -17.37 3.48 -7.89
N ALA A 29 -18.61 3.90 -8.17
CA ALA A 29 -18.95 5.32 -8.21
C ALA A 29 -18.66 5.99 -6.86
N ASP A 30 -18.20 7.25 -6.93
CA ASP A 30 -17.94 8.05 -5.74
C ASP A 30 -19.19 8.16 -4.84
N ASP A 31 -18.96 8.12 -3.53
CA ASP A 31 -20.00 8.27 -2.51
C ASP A 31 -19.48 9.23 -1.42
N LYS A 32 -20.29 10.25 -1.13
CA LYS A 32 -19.98 11.28 -0.14
C LYS A 32 -19.97 10.75 1.29
N LYS A 33 -20.53 9.55 1.53
CA LYS A 33 -20.46 8.89 2.83
C LYS A 33 -19.03 8.45 3.10
N SER A 34 -18.39 9.08 4.08
CA SER A 34 -17.06 8.68 4.56
C SER A 34 -17.01 7.19 4.87
N TYR A 35 -15.90 6.56 4.48
CA TYR A 35 -15.64 5.14 4.66
C TYR A 35 -16.62 4.19 3.95
N SER A 36 -17.35 4.69 2.95
CA SER A 36 -18.07 3.85 2.00
C SER A 36 -17.10 3.21 0.99
N PRO A 37 -17.53 2.13 0.30
CA PRO A 37 -16.81 1.59 -0.83
C PRO A 37 -16.51 2.65 -1.90
N GLY A 38 -17.50 3.47 -2.29
CA GLY A 38 -17.32 4.52 -3.30
C GLY A 38 -16.30 5.58 -2.90
N TYR A 39 -16.29 5.98 -1.63
CA TYR A 39 -15.32 6.90 -1.06
C TYR A 39 -13.87 6.37 -1.14
N PHE A 40 -13.65 5.10 -0.77
CA PHE A 40 -12.32 4.49 -0.88
C PHE A 40 -11.89 4.30 -2.33
N ASP A 41 -12.79 3.89 -3.21
CA ASP A 41 -12.50 3.75 -4.63
C ASP A 41 -12.13 5.09 -5.27
N GLN A 42 -12.84 6.16 -4.90
CA GLN A 42 -12.48 7.51 -5.31
C GLN A 42 -11.13 7.93 -4.75
N SER A 43 -10.81 7.58 -3.51
CA SER A 43 -9.51 7.88 -2.90
C SER A 43 -8.33 7.19 -3.63
N LEU A 44 -8.53 5.96 -4.14
CA LEU A 44 -7.56 5.28 -4.99
C LEU A 44 -7.38 6.03 -6.32
N ARG A 45 -8.47 6.47 -6.97
CA ARG A 45 -8.38 7.29 -8.19
C ARG A 45 -7.66 8.61 -7.94
N ASP A 46 -7.92 9.27 -6.81
CA ASP A 46 -7.22 10.48 -6.43
C ASP A 46 -5.73 10.22 -6.17
N LEU A 47 -5.38 9.12 -5.50
CA LEU A 47 -3.99 8.70 -5.30
C LEU A 47 -3.24 8.61 -6.64
N ALA A 48 -3.88 8.10 -7.69
CA ALA A 48 -3.27 8.03 -9.01
C ALA A 48 -3.00 9.41 -9.60
N VAL A 49 -3.90 10.37 -9.39
CA VAL A 49 -3.70 11.77 -9.80
C VAL A 49 -2.58 12.41 -9.00
N PHE A 50 -2.60 12.30 -7.66
CA PHE A 50 -1.58 12.89 -6.81
C PHE A 50 -0.19 12.31 -7.04
N THR A 51 -0.08 11.01 -7.32
CA THR A 51 1.22 10.40 -7.63
C THR A 51 1.83 11.05 -8.88
N ARG A 52 1.03 11.27 -9.94
CA ARG A 52 1.50 11.98 -11.16
C ARG A 52 1.87 13.44 -10.89
N LEU A 53 1.18 14.11 -9.97
CA LEU A 53 1.41 15.53 -9.67
C LEU A 53 2.59 15.76 -8.71
N ARG A 54 2.92 14.75 -7.89
CA ARG A 54 3.86 14.90 -6.77
C ARG A 54 5.17 14.14 -6.97
N THR A 55 5.25 13.30 -7.99
CA THR A 55 6.41 12.45 -8.29
C THR A 55 6.62 12.37 -9.80
N GLU A 56 7.78 11.85 -10.22
CA GLU A 56 8.07 11.56 -11.63
C GLU A 56 7.67 10.13 -12.03
N MET A 57 7.03 9.37 -11.14
CA MET A 57 6.69 7.96 -11.39
C MET A 57 5.61 7.83 -12.46
N ALA A 58 5.77 6.81 -13.31
CA ALA A 58 4.67 6.35 -14.15
C ALA A 58 3.55 5.77 -13.29
N VAL A 59 2.29 6.00 -13.68
CA VAL A 59 1.12 5.52 -12.94
C VAL A 59 0.21 4.69 -13.84
N LYS A 60 0.07 3.41 -13.52
CA LYS A 60 -0.85 2.45 -14.15
C LYS A 60 -2.02 2.18 -13.22
N GLN A 61 -3.22 2.10 -13.79
CA GLN A 61 -4.45 1.90 -13.03
C GLN A 61 -5.22 0.70 -13.58
N GLU A 62 -5.70 -0.15 -12.69
CA GLU A 62 -6.86 -1.00 -12.94
C GLU A 62 -8.08 -0.27 -12.36
N ARG A 63 -9.17 -0.17 -13.13
CA ARG A 63 -10.34 0.67 -12.80
C ARG A 63 -11.65 -0.10 -12.88
N THR A 64 -11.55 -1.42 -12.90
CA THR A 64 -12.66 -2.36 -13.01
C THR A 64 -12.58 -3.37 -11.88
N GLU A 65 -13.54 -4.27 -11.77
CA GLU A 65 -13.51 -5.33 -10.75
C GLU A 65 -12.42 -6.38 -10.97
N LYS A 66 -11.63 -6.27 -12.04
CA LYS A 66 -10.47 -7.13 -12.28
C LYS A 66 -9.33 -6.70 -11.37
N LEU A 67 -8.41 -7.63 -11.15
CA LEU A 67 -7.11 -7.34 -10.56
C LEU A 67 -6.04 -7.31 -11.65
N PHE A 68 -4.91 -6.69 -11.35
CA PHE A 68 -3.69 -6.92 -12.12
C PHE A 68 -3.39 -8.41 -12.23
N THR A 69 -3.05 -8.87 -13.43
CA THR A 69 -2.73 -10.28 -13.68
C THR A 69 -1.31 -10.60 -13.22
N PRO A 70 -0.98 -11.90 -12.99
CA PRO A 70 0.37 -12.28 -12.59
C PRO A 70 1.47 -11.72 -13.51
N GLY A 71 2.56 -11.21 -12.92
CA GLY A 71 3.68 -10.56 -13.60
C GLY A 71 3.37 -9.26 -14.37
N ALA A 72 2.17 -8.68 -14.25
CA ALA A 72 1.80 -7.49 -15.01
C ALA A 72 2.42 -6.17 -14.49
N CYS A 73 2.98 -6.20 -13.29
CA CYS A 73 3.43 -5.03 -12.57
C CYS A 73 4.94 -5.06 -12.27
N PRO A 74 5.81 -4.99 -13.29
CA PRO A 74 7.24 -4.88 -13.07
C PRO A 74 7.61 -3.54 -12.44
N GLU A 75 8.72 -3.52 -11.72
CA GLU A 75 9.33 -2.33 -11.10
C GLU A 75 8.36 -1.56 -10.19
N THR A 76 7.56 -2.28 -9.41
CA THR A 76 6.53 -1.71 -8.54
C THR A 76 7.15 -0.97 -7.37
N ALA A 77 6.98 0.36 -7.35
CA ALA A 77 7.39 1.24 -6.25
C ALA A 77 6.22 1.58 -5.31
N ILE A 78 5.02 1.78 -5.86
CA ILE A 78 3.81 2.04 -5.10
C ILE A 78 2.75 1.03 -5.51
N TYR A 79 2.12 0.40 -4.53
CA TYR A 79 0.90 -0.38 -4.74
C TYR A 79 -0.20 0.07 -3.79
N CYS A 80 -1.42 0.28 -4.29
CA CYS A 80 -2.58 0.35 -3.43
C CYS A 80 -3.79 -0.18 -4.18
N GLY A 81 -4.49 -1.13 -3.56
CA GLY A 81 -5.59 -1.81 -4.22
C GLY A 81 -6.59 -2.37 -3.24
N TRP A 82 -7.65 -2.98 -3.75
CA TRP A 82 -8.61 -3.63 -2.88
C TRP A 82 -9.36 -4.78 -3.53
N TYR A 83 -9.76 -5.70 -2.65
CA TYR A 83 -10.52 -6.91 -2.89
C TYR A 83 -9.82 -8.03 -3.68
N SER A 84 -9.32 -9.01 -2.94
CA SER A 84 -9.37 -10.45 -3.23
C SER A 84 -8.98 -11.14 -1.94
N LEU A 85 -10.00 -11.37 -1.11
CA LEU A 85 -9.83 -11.72 0.30
C LEU A 85 -8.93 -12.94 0.48
N LYS A 86 -7.84 -12.78 1.24
CA LYS A 86 -6.83 -13.79 1.52
C LYS A 86 -6.23 -14.47 0.29
N LYS A 87 -6.31 -13.82 -0.86
CA LYS A 87 -5.85 -14.37 -2.15
C LYS A 87 -5.01 -13.31 -2.86
N TYR A 88 -3.75 -13.27 -2.47
CA TYR A 88 -2.68 -12.55 -3.15
C TYR A 88 -2.58 -12.99 -4.60
N ILE A 89 -2.39 -12.01 -5.49
CA ILE A 89 -2.04 -12.23 -6.89
C ILE A 89 -0.62 -11.75 -7.06
N ASP A 90 0.25 -12.66 -7.51
CA ASP A 90 1.67 -12.42 -7.80
C ASP A 90 1.85 -11.58 -9.08
N ALA A 91 1.36 -10.35 -9.01
CA ALA A 91 1.39 -9.40 -10.11
C ALA A 91 2.65 -8.52 -10.11
N PHE A 92 3.34 -8.39 -8.98
CA PHE A 92 4.24 -7.27 -8.70
C PHE A 92 5.70 -7.69 -8.52
N ASP A 93 6.60 -7.13 -9.33
CA ASP A 93 8.03 -7.18 -9.02
C ASP A 93 8.40 -5.94 -8.20
N PHE A 94 8.48 -6.08 -6.87
CA PHE A 94 8.74 -4.94 -5.98
C PHE A 94 10.20 -4.49 -6.01
N VAL A 95 10.40 -3.17 -6.18
CA VAL A 95 11.73 -2.55 -6.01
C VAL A 95 12.08 -2.41 -4.53
N ASP A 96 13.38 -2.26 -4.24
CA ASP A 96 13.81 -1.87 -2.90
C ASP A 96 13.22 -0.49 -2.53
N GLY A 97 12.55 -0.44 -1.37
CA GLY A 97 11.78 0.71 -0.92
C GLY A 97 10.30 0.70 -1.29
N ALA A 98 9.80 -0.30 -2.02
CA ALA A 98 8.39 -0.36 -2.42
C ALA A 98 7.43 -0.29 -1.22
N ILE A 99 6.37 0.50 -1.35
CA ILE A 99 5.35 0.71 -0.31
C ILE A 99 3.97 0.40 -0.88
N GLY A 100 3.18 -0.35 -0.14
CA GLY A 100 1.82 -0.60 -0.56
C GLY A 100 1.00 -1.45 0.37
N TYR A 101 -0.31 -1.39 0.20
CA TYR A 101 -1.23 -2.21 0.97
C TYR A 101 -2.48 -2.56 0.18
N HIS A 102 -3.12 -3.64 0.60
CA HIS A 102 -4.35 -4.15 0.02
C HIS A 102 -5.49 -3.98 1.02
N ILE A 103 -6.56 -3.29 0.61
CA ILE A 103 -7.72 -3.05 1.47
C ILE A 103 -8.59 -4.31 1.44
N SER A 104 -8.36 -5.20 2.40
CA SER A 104 -9.19 -6.38 2.65
C SER A 104 -9.03 -6.88 4.09
N SER A 105 -10.00 -7.65 4.55
CA SER A 105 -10.06 -8.13 5.92
C SER A 105 -9.08 -9.28 6.17
N TRP A 106 -8.60 -9.43 7.41
CA TRP A 106 -7.73 -10.55 7.84
C TRP A 106 -6.40 -10.73 7.08
N GLU A 107 -5.91 -9.73 6.34
CA GLU A 107 -4.72 -9.87 5.49
C GLU A 107 -3.39 -9.97 6.25
N ALA A 108 -3.40 -9.75 7.57
CA ALA A 108 -2.24 -9.82 8.45
C ALA A 108 -2.42 -10.81 9.62
N VAL A 109 -3.37 -11.74 9.52
CA VAL A 109 -3.64 -12.74 10.58
C VAL A 109 -2.54 -13.79 10.61
N ASP A 110 -2.18 -14.33 9.44
CA ASP A 110 -1.28 -15.47 9.31
C ASP A 110 0.12 -15.00 8.86
N LEU A 111 0.59 -13.87 9.39
CA LEU A 111 1.90 -13.27 9.05
C LEU A 111 3.10 -14.20 9.25
N ARG A 112 2.96 -15.21 10.11
CA ARG A 112 4.02 -16.16 10.44
C ARG A 112 3.93 -17.47 9.65
N ASP A 113 2.86 -17.67 8.88
CA ASP A 113 2.73 -18.84 8.01
C ASP A 113 3.43 -18.57 6.67
N PRO A 114 4.52 -19.29 6.34
CA PRO A 114 5.24 -19.10 5.08
C PRO A 114 4.43 -19.49 3.84
N ASN A 115 3.33 -20.22 3.99
CA ASN A 115 2.46 -20.64 2.89
C ASN A 115 1.18 -19.80 2.78
N SER A 116 1.05 -18.74 3.59
CA SER A 116 -0.14 -17.90 3.60
C SER A 116 -0.31 -17.18 2.26
N SER A 117 -1.51 -17.29 1.68
CA SER A 117 -1.92 -16.53 0.50
C SER A 117 -2.50 -15.16 0.85
N GLN A 118 -2.46 -14.73 2.12
CA GLN A 118 -2.87 -13.39 2.53
C GLN A 118 -1.93 -12.34 1.96
N TRP A 119 -2.46 -11.16 1.66
CA TRP A 119 -1.73 -10.09 0.98
C TRP A 119 -0.50 -9.65 1.78
N CYS A 120 -0.57 -9.43 3.10
CA CYS A 120 0.62 -8.99 3.84
C CYS A 120 1.75 -10.02 3.87
N PRO A 121 1.56 -11.29 4.30
CA PRO A 121 2.66 -12.26 4.29
C PRO A 121 3.17 -12.56 2.89
N ALA A 122 2.28 -12.66 1.89
CA ALA A 122 2.69 -12.94 0.52
C ALA A 122 3.49 -11.78 -0.10
N MET A 123 3.03 -10.53 0.04
CA MET A 123 3.79 -9.37 -0.44
C MET A 123 5.14 -9.22 0.26
N LEU A 124 5.23 -9.54 1.56
CA LEU A 124 6.49 -9.55 2.30
C LEU A 124 7.46 -10.63 1.79
N ALA A 125 6.95 -11.81 1.46
CA ALA A 125 7.72 -12.87 0.83
C ALA A 125 8.18 -12.48 -0.58
N ASP A 126 7.32 -11.77 -1.32
CA ASP A 126 7.56 -11.22 -2.66
C ASP A 126 8.44 -9.97 -2.67
N GLY A 127 8.84 -9.50 -1.48
CA GLY A 127 9.90 -8.53 -1.33
C GLY A 127 9.45 -7.07 -1.21
N ILE A 128 8.17 -6.77 -0.96
CA ILE A 128 7.77 -5.41 -0.60
C ILE A 128 8.54 -4.91 0.62
N THR A 129 8.86 -3.62 0.66
CA THR A 129 9.62 -3.02 1.78
C THR A 129 8.71 -2.56 2.90
N ALA A 130 7.51 -2.07 2.57
CA ALA A 130 6.55 -1.60 3.55
C ALA A 130 5.12 -1.99 3.18
N THR A 131 4.40 -2.57 4.13
CA THR A 131 2.97 -2.86 3.99
C THR A 131 2.21 -2.65 5.30
N LEU A 132 0.89 -2.63 5.22
CA LEU A 132 -0.01 -2.64 6.37
C LEU A 132 -1.24 -3.49 6.05
N GLY A 133 -1.89 -4.03 7.07
CA GLY A 133 -3.08 -4.84 6.88
C GLY A 133 -3.80 -5.15 8.17
N ALA A 134 -4.97 -5.79 8.01
CA ALA A 134 -5.88 -6.08 9.11
C ALA A 134 -5.55 -7.41 9.80
N VAL A 135 -5.44 -7.38 11.13
CA VAL A 135 -5.22 -8.56 11.98
C VAL A 135 -6.54 -9.23 12.42
N ALA A 136 -7.68 -8.70 11.98
CA ALA A 136 -9.02 -9.27 12.16
C ALA A 136 -9.98 -8.59 11.14
N GLU A 137 -11.29 -8.54 11.39
CA GLU A 137 -12.28 -7.85 10.55
C GLU A 137 -12.28 -6.32 10.84
N PRO A 138 -11.69 -5.50 9.94
CA PRO A 138 -11.39 -4.11 10.21
C PRO A 138 -12.55 -3.13 9.99
N TYR A 139 -13.53 -3.49 9.14
CA TYR A 139 -14.32 -2.55 8.34
C TYR A 139 -13.46 -1.50 7.58
N LEU A 140 -14.03 -0.80 6.60
CA LEU A 140 -13.29 0.22 5.84
C LEU A 140 -12.80 1.37 6.72
N HIS A 141 -13.51 1.70 7.80
CA HIS A 141 -13.20 2.87 8.64
C HIS A 141 -11.95 2.73 9.50
N SER A 142 -11.33 1.56 9.58
CA SER A 142 -10.05 1.43 10.26
C SER A 142 -8.86 1.68 9.33
N PHE A 143 -9.01 1.48 8.01
CA PHE A 143 -7.96 1.71 7.02
C PHE A 143 -7.59 3.19 6.94
N PRO A 144 -6.28 3.50 6.84
CA PRO A 144 -5.85 4.77 6.27
C PRO A 144 -6.54 4.98 4.93
N GLU A 145 -7.09 6.17 4.74
CA GLU A 145 -7.56 6.56 3.41
C GLU A 145 -6.34 6.57 2.44
N PRO A 146 -6.40 5.90 1.27
CA PRO A 146 -5.29 5.81 0.31
C PRO A 146 -4.65 7.15 -0.02
N LYS A 147 -5.44 8.10 -0.54
CA LYS A 147 -4.94 9.44 -0.86
C LYS A 147 -4.27 10.09 0.34
N ALA A 148 -4.91 10.07 1.52
CA ALA A 148 -4.40 10.74 2.70
C ALA A 148 -3.05 10.16 3.15
N PHE A 149 -2.94 8.82 3.20
CA PHE A 149 -1.73 8.10 3.61
C PHE A 149 -0.53 8.45 2.73
N PHE A 150 -0.68 8.27 1.41
CA PHE A 150 0.42 8.52 0.48
C PHE A 150 0.74 10.02 0.35
N LEU A 151 -0.23 10.93 0.53
CA LEU A 151 0.05 12.36 0.59
C LEU A 151 0.97 12.73 1.76
N GLN A 152 0.84 12.09 2.92
CA GLN A 152 1.80 12.30 4.02
C GLN A 152 3.22 11.88 3.58
N LEU A 153 3.36 10.73 2.91
CA LEU A 153 4.65 10.27 2.39
C LEU A 153 5.21 11.24 1.35
N PHE A 154 4.41 11.69 0.38
CA PHE A 154 4.82 12.68 -0.64
C PHE A 154 5.21 14.05 -0.03
N ASN A 155 4.78 14.34 1.20
CA ASN A 155 5.18 15.52 1.95
C ASN A 155 6.50 15.31 2.73
N GLY A 156 7.14 14.14 2.63
CA GLY A 156 8.42 13.83 3.26
C GLY A 156 8.31 13.32 4.70
N HIS A 157 7.11 13.01 5.17
CA HIS A 157 6.91 12.34 6.45
C HIS A 157 7.44 10.91 6.41
N CYS A 158 7.88 10.39 7.56
CA CYS A 158 8.22 8.97 7.64
C CYS A 158 6.97 8.10 7.71
N LEU A 159 7.17 6.80 7.49
CA LEU A 159 6.08 5.83 7.39
C LEU A 159 5.20 5.78 8.65
N VAL A 160 5.80 5.83 9.84
CA VAL A 160 5.04 5.83 11.11
C VAL A 160 4.23 7.12 11.29
N GLU A 161 4.76 8.27 10.90
CA GLU A 161 4.04 9.55 10.91
C GLU A 161 2.85 9.50 9.95
N ALA A 162 3.07 9.04 8.71
CA ALA A 162 2.02 8.89 7.71
C ALA A 162 0.90 7.95 8.20
N TYR A 163 1.29 6.83 8.79
CA TYR A 163 0.36 5.85 9.35
C TYR A 163 -0.49 6.43 10.48
N TYR A 164 0.11 6.96 11.54
CA TYR A 164 -0.66 7.45 12.69
C TYR A 164 -1.45 8.74 12.42
N ARG A 165 -1.07 9.55 11.43
CA ARG A 165 -1.86 10.72 11.01
C ARG A 165 -3.11 10.39 10.22
N THR A 166 -3.17 9.20 9.63
CA THR A 166 -4.23 8.82 8.69
C THR A 166 -5.01 7.60 9.14
N LYS A 167 -4.51 6.86 10.13
CA LYS A 167 -5.21 5.78 10.82
C LYS A 167 -6.28 6.37 11.75
N PRO A 168 -7.57 6.08 11.54
CA PRO A 168 -8.64 6.65 12.37
C PRO A 168 -8.70 6.09 13.80
N LEU A 169 -8.17 4.88 14.01
CA LEU A 169 -8.30 4.13 15.26
C LEU A 169 -6.95 3.60 15.74
N ASN A 170 -6.60 3.81 17.01
CA ASN A 170 -5.40 3.22 17.60
C ASN A 170 -5.69 1.83 18.19
N SER A 171 -4.71 0.93 18.09
CA SER A 171 -4.78 -0.45 18.60
C SER A 171 -5.91 -1.34 18.06
N TRP A 172 -6.56 -0.94 16.95
CA TRP A 172 -7.64 -1.71 16.30
C TRP A 172 -7.76 -1.35 14.80
N GLN A 173 -7.85 -2.27 13.84
CA GLN A 173 -7.29 -3.64 13.81
C GLN A 173 -6.16 -3.74 12.79
N LEU A 174 -5.41 -2.67 12.59
CA LEU A 174 -4.33 -2.65 11.61
C LEU A 174 -2.96 -2.71 12.27
N VAL A 175 -2.05 -3.36 11.57
CA VAL A 175 -0.62 -3.37 11.85
C VAL A 175 0.14 -2.79 10.65
N LEU A 176 1.17 -2.00 10.95
CA LEU A 176 2.16 -1.51 9.97
C LEU A 176 3.41 -2.40 10.07
N ILE A 177 3.97 -2.80 8.93
CA ILE A 177 5.14 -3.70 8.85
C ILE A 177 6.18 -3.08 7.92
N SER A 178 7.26 -2.55 8.49
CA SER A 178 8.40 -1.91 7.80
C SER A 178 9.40 -1.39 8.85
N ASP A 179 10.50 -0.77 8.40
CA ASP A 179 11.17 0.30 9.16
C ASP A 179 10.19 1.48 9.38
N PRO A 180 9.86 1.85 10.62
CA PRO A 180 8.95 2.97 10.91
C PRO A 180 9.52 4.33 10.52
N LEU A 181 10.84 4.49 10.45
CA LEU A 181 11.50 5.76 10.13
C LEU A 181 11.70 5.99 8.63
N TYR A 182 11.35 5.02 7.78
CA TYR A 182 11.50 5.10 6.33
C TYR A 182 10.78 6.33 5.73
N ARG A 183 11.49 7.12 4.93
CA ARG A 183 11.06 8.33 4.22
C ARG A 183 11.32 8.21 2.72
N PRO A 184 10.43 7.54 1.96
CA PRO A 184 10.59 7.28 0.52
C PRO A 184 10.78 8.54 -0.36
N PHE A 185 10.21 9.68 0.06
CA PHE A 185 10.16 10.91 -0.72
C PHE A 185 10.78 12.11 0.01
N LYS A 186 11.71 11.86 0.94
CA LYS A 186 12.46 12.94 1.57
C LYS A 186 13.25 13.70 0.48
N LYS A 187 13.10 15.02 0.43
CA LYS A 187 13.98 15.84 -0.41
C LYS A 187 15.40 15.80 0.18
N PRO A 188 16.45 15.75 -0.66
CA PRO A 188 17.83 15.85 -0.20
C PRO A 188 18.07 17.10 0.65
#